data_AF-A0A959JED4-F1
#
_entry.id   AF-A0A959JED4-F1
#
_cell.length_a   1.000
_cell.length_b   1.000
_cell.length_c   1.000
_cell.angle_alpha   90.00
_cell.angle_beta   90.00
_cell.angle_gamma   90.00
#
_symmetry.space_group_name_H-M   'P 1'
#
loop_
_entity.id
_entity.type
_entity.pdbx_description
1 polymer ?
#
loop_
_entity_poly.entity_id
_entity_poly.type
_entity_poly.pdbx_seq_one_letter_code
_entity_poly.pdbx_strand_id
1 'polypeptide(L)'
;SGNRIAPQSGMNEAGLTFSRLASYFPKQPMKINKKIITDEATYLSDILHQCATISEVKNYIEMYDYSYFIDDVFIYVDSTGSYLVVEPFNLIEGSDPTYVLSNFCPSITSIEKARGLERYRNGVDFLTAYKPDTALSFCTALSDTMHVCRKRNGDGTLLTSIWDTQKMMVHLYFYHNYDHAVSFNLTKELAKGDHRLRVANFFPANPEFERLVNYKTPFNRPILRVLLAMTGGLLMLISLVWIIIYFINRKKEEVNKLLIFKAGINMLLTFYLFILATNINIYYFDAPYQHFQSRLISASAYFPVLLLLSIFPVLLWTAQYFRMNQKKSWISSLLVFNILMYLVAIGGFHYWGLFDIVH
;
A
#
# COMPACT_ATOMS: atom_id res chain seq x y z
N SER A 1 8.55 20.38 -19.59
CA SER A 1 9.16 19.39 -18.69
C SER A 1 8.22 18.20 -18.57
N GLY A 2 8.51 17.10 -19.27
CA GLY A 2 7.68 15.89 -19.18
C GLY A 2 7.83 15.25 -17.80
N ASN A 3 6.75 14.63 -17.30
CA ASN A 3 6.68 13.86 -16.05
C ASN A 3 8.01 13.13 -15.75
N ARG A 4 8.89 13.77 -14.96
CA ARG A 4 10.06 13.11 -14.38
C ARG A 4 9.54 12.34 -13.18
N ILE A 5 9.88 11.06 -13.14
CA ILE A 5 9.53 10.17 -12.03
C ILE A 5 10.67 10.31 -11.02
N ALA A 6 10.35 10.62 -9.77
CA ALA A 6 11.35 10.66 -8.71
C ALA A 6 11.98 9.26 -8.55
N PRO A 7 13.33 9.16 -8.57
CA PRO A 7 13.99 7.87 -8.43
C PRO A 7 13.78 7.30 -7.02
N GLN A 8 13.51 6.00 -6.92
CA GLN A 8 13.37 5.29 -5.64
C GLN A 8 14.71 4.71 -5.17
N SER A 9 15.60 4.40 -6.11
CA SER A 9 16.96 3.92 -5.88
C SER A 9 17.81 4.19 -7.12
N GLY A 10 19.14 4.16 -6.99
CA GLY A 10 20.03 4.31 -8.12
C GLY A 10 21.50 4.24 -7.74
N MET A 11 22.37 4.22 -8.76
CA MET A 11 23.83 4.27 -8.63
C MET A 11 24.40 5.20 -9.70
N ASN A 12 25.43 5.97 -9.38
CA ASN A 12 26.16 6.80 -10.34
C ASN A 12 27.51 6.20 -10.77
N GLU A 13 28.24 6.91 -11.63
CA GLU A 13 29.53 6.46 -12.17
C GLU A 13 30.67 6.38 -11.12
N ALA A 14 30.50 7.00 -9.95
CA ALA A 14 31.45 6.91 -8.84
C ALA A 14 31.16 5.73 -7.89
N GLY A 15 30.08 4.98 -8.13
CA GLY A 15 29.63 3.92 -7.24
C GLY A 15 28.86 4.42 -6.02
N LEU A 16 28.43 5.69 -5.99
CA LEU A 16 27.48 6.19 -5.00
C LEU A 16 26.10 5.60 -5.31
N THR A 17 25.55 4.89 -4.34
CA THR A 17 24.21 4.28 -4.41
C THR A 17 23.26 4.96 -3.44
N PHE A 18 21.97 4.93 -3.75
CA PHE A 18 20.94 5.31 -2.79
C PHE A 18 19.69 4.44 -2.90
N SER A 19 18.93 4.39 -1.81
CA SER A 19 17.59 3.83 -1.76
C SER A 19 16.69 4.66 -0.85
N ARG A 20 15.41 4.71 -1.20
CA ARG A 20 14.34 5.37 -0.44
C ARG A 20 13.41 4.34 0.18
N LEU A 21 12.95 4.61 1.39
CA LEU A 21 11.95 3.81 2.10
C LEU A 21 10.91 4.75 2.70
N ALA A 22 9.62 4.42 2.55
CA ALA A 22 8.55 5.18 3.20
C ALA A 22 8.66 5.03 4.73
N SER A 23 8.76 6.14 5.46
CA SER A 23 8.88 6.15 6.92
C SER A 23 8.35 7.45 7.48
N TYR A 24 7.45 7.38 8.46
CA TYR A 24 6.92 8.59 9.09
C TYR A 24 7.87 9.16 10.14
N PHE A 25 8.06 10.48 10.11
CA PHE A 25 8.70 11.24 11.18
C PHE A 25 7.76 12.33 11.74
N PRO A 26 7.64 12.51 13.08
CA PRO A 26 6.83 13.58 13.66
C PRO A 26 7.30 14.98 13.24
N LYS A 27 6.36 15.85 12.82
CA LYS A 27 6.68 17.23 12.43
C LYS A 27 7.46 17.96 13.54
N GLN A 28 8.54 18.63 13.14
CA GLN A 28 9.34 19.50 13.99
C GLN A 28 9.38 20.93 13.40
N PRO A 29 9.77 21.95 14.18
CA PRO A 29 9.99 23.29 13.65
C PRO A 29 11.02 23.29 12.52
N MET A 30 10.74 24.10 11.49
CA MET A 30 11.59 24.21 10.30
C MET A 30 12.98 24.77 10.65
N LYS A 31 14.02 24.26 9.99
CA LYS A 31 15.36 24.84 10.08
C LYS A 31 15.41 26.13 9.26
N ILE A 32 15.78 27.24 9.89
CA ILE A 32 15.91 28.56 9.25
C ILE A 32 17.13 28.55 8.30
N ASN A 33 17.08 29.31 7.19
CA ASN A 33 18.16 29.53 6.22
C ASN A 33 18.55 28.33 5.35
N LYS A 34 17.60 27.47 5.00
CA LYS A 34 17.79 26.35 4.06
C LYS A 34 17.11 26.63 2.71
N LYS A 35 17.66 26.08 1.62
CA LYS A 35 17.04 26.13 0.29
C LYS A 35 15.79 25.24 0.26
N ILE A 36 14.72 25.70 -0.36
CA ILE A 36 13.49 24.92 -0.51
C ILE A 36 13.65 23.92 -1.65
N ILE A 37 13.22 22.67 -1.43
CA ILE A 37 13.11 21.65 -2.48
C ILE A 37 11.80 21.89 -3.22
N THR A 38 11.88 22.23 -4.51
CA THR A 38 10.71 22.55 -5.36
C THR A 38 10.33 21.42 -6.31
N ASP A 39 11.30 20.58 -6.68
CA ASP A 39 11.11 19.42 -7.54
C ASP A 39 11.94 18.25 -7.00
N GLU A 40 11.22 17.26 -6.48
CA GLU A 40 11.81 16.07 -5.88
C GLU A 40 12.69 15.28 -6.85
N ALA A 41 12.22 15.09 -8.09
CA ALA A 41 12.93 14.27 -9.07
C ALA A 41 14.28 14.88 -9.44
N THR A 42 14.33 16.20 -9.63
CA THR A 42 15.56 16.93 -9.89
C THR A 42 16.47 16.91 -8.68
N TYR A 43 15.95 17.18 -7.47
CA TYR A 43 16.75 17.15 -6.24
C TYR A 43 17.47 15.81 -6.03
N LEU A 44 16.74 14.69 -6.10
CA LEU A 44 17.34 13.36 -5.90
C LEU A 44 18.30 12.97 -7.01
N SER A 45 17.99 13.36 -8.26
CA SER A 45 18.89 13.08 -9.40
C SER A 45 20.18 13.91 -9.32
N ASP A 46 20.09 15.16 -8.88
CA ASP A 46 21.23 16.06 -8.76
C ASP A 46 22.26 15.57 -7.74
N ILE A 47 21.81 14.96 -6.63
CA ILE A 47 22.72 14.31 -5.67
C ILE A 47 23.56 13.23 -6.38
N LEU A 48 22.92 12.35 -7.15
CA LEU A 48 23.64 11.31 -7.91
C LEU A 48 24.51 11.89 -9.02
N HIS A 49 24.14 13.01 -9.63
CA HIS A 49 24.95 13.64 -10.68
C HIS A 49 26.16 14.41 -10.13
N GLN A 50 26.11 14.89 -8.90
CA GLN A 50 27.10 15.85 -8.36
C GLN A 50 27.96 15.28 -7.23
N CYS A 51 27.56 14.18 -6.58
CA CYS A 51 28.26 13.62 -5.43
C CYS A 51 28.86 12.25 -5.75
N ALA A 52 30.07 12.00 -5.27
CA ALA A 52 30.76 10.71 -5.31
C ALA A 52 30.88 10.07 -3.92
N THR A 53 30.94 10.88 -2.86
CA THR A 53 31.19 10.44 -1.48
C THR A 53 30.07 10.79 -0.52
N ILE A 54 29.97 10.09 0.61
CA ILE A 54 29.01 10.43 1.67
C ILE A 54 29.20 11.87 2.19
N SER A 55 30.43 12.35 2.30
CA SER A 55 30.69 13.73 2.73
C SER A 55 30.10 14.77 1.75
N GLU A 56 30.20 14.54 0.44
CA GLU A 56 29.59 15.41 -0.56
C GLU A 56 28.06 15.34 -0.52
N VAL A 57 27.49 14.14 -0.36
CA VAL A 57 26.04 13.96 -0.19
C VAL A 57 25.54 14.74 1.01
N LYS A 58 26.20 14.59 2.17
CA LYS A 58 25.85 15.30 3.39
C LYS A 58 25.88 16.82 3.18
N ASN A 59 26.98 17.33 2.62
CA ASN A 59 27.13 18.75 2.32
C ASN A 59 26.04 19.26 1.36
N TYR A 60 25.67 18.45 0.36
CA TYR A 60 24.59 18.78 -0.56
C TYR A 60 23.24 18.87 0.17
N ILE A 61 22.88 17.82 0.92
CA ILE A 61 21.60 17.73 1.64
C ILE A 61 21.46 18.86 2.66
N GLU A 62 22.52 19.17 3.40
CA GLU A 62 22.52 20.23 4.41
C GLU A 62 22.27 21.63 3.82
N MET A 63 22.43 21.86 2.52
CA MET A 63 22.03 23.14 1.92
C MET A 63 20.51 23.32 1.83
N TYR A 64 19.73 22.24 1.90
CA TYR A 64 18.30 22.23 1.64
C TYR A 64 17.48 21.92 2.89
N ASP A 65 16.19 22.30 2.86
CA ASP A 65 15.21 21.87 3.84
C ASP A 65 14.71 20.47 3.47
N TYR A 66 15.50 19.47 3.84
CA TYR A 66 15.20 18.06 3.57
C TYR A 66 14.04 17.52 4.43
N SER A 67 13.45 18.33 5.32
CA SER A 67 12.19 17.98 6.00
C SER A 67 10.99 17.92 5.06
N TYR A 68 11.16 18.40 3.82
CA TYR A 68 10.27 18.13 2.68
C TYR A 68 9.87 16.66 2.59
N PHE A 69 10.77 15.74 2.92
CA PHE A 69 10.58 14.30 2.87
C PHE A 69 10.07 13.68 4.18
N ILE A 70 9.06 14.30 4.81
CA ILE A 70 8.57 13.93 6.15
C ILE A 70 8.13 12.45 6.29
N ASP A 71 7.75 11.82 5.18
CA ASP A 71 7.27 10.44 5.10
C ASP A 71 8.31 9.50 4.47
N ASP A 72 9.59 9.88 4.44
CA ASP A 72 10.68 9.07 3.90
C ASP A 72 11.91 8.99 4.80
N VAL A 73 12.64 7.89 4.63
CA VAL A 73 14.04 7.75 5.04
C VAL A 73 14.85 7.30 3.83
N PHE A 74 16.01 7.91 3.62
CA PHE A 74 16.95 7.51 2.58
C PHE A 74 18.18 6.88 3.19
N ILE A 75 18.81 5.99 2.44
CA ILE A 75 20.18 5.55 2.72
C ILE A 75 21.01 5.79 1.46
N TYR A 76 22.14 6.46 1.64
CA TYR A 76 23.19 6.60 0.64
C TYR A 76 24.37 5.73 1.08
N VAL A 77 25.04 5.07 0.13
CA VAL A 77 26.25 4.28 0.39
C VAL A 77 27.25 4.58 -0.71
N ASP A 78 28.45 5.03 -0.37
CA ASP A 78 29.52 5.27 -1.33
C ASP A 78 30.39 4.03 -1.57
N SER A 79 31.33 4.12 -2.53
CA SER A 79 32.17 2.99 -2.92
C SER A 79 33.14 2.51 -1.82
N THR A 80 33.32 3.29 -0.75
CA THR A 80 34.14 2.88 0.42
C THR A 80 33.37 2.02 1.41
N GLY A 81 32.04 1.94 1.28
CA GLY A 81 31.15 1.32 2.26
C GLY A 81 30.69 2.28 3.37
N SER A 82 31.09 3.55 3.32
CA SER A 82 30.51 4.58 4.18
C SER A 82 29.06 4.83 3.76
N TYR A 83 28.19 5.06 4.74
CA TYR A 83 26.77 5.30 4.50
C TYR A 83 26.24 6.53 5.26
N LEU A 84 25.16 7.09 4.72
CA LEU A 84 24.38 8.16 5.33
C LEU A 84 22.91 7.80 5.32
N VAL A 85 22.33 7.64 6.51
CA VAL A 85 20.88 7.57 6.68
C VAL A 85 20.35 8.99 6.83
N VAL A 86 19.40 9.35 5.96
CA VAL A 86 18.79 10.67 5.89
C VAL A 86 17.35 10.55 6.36
N GLU A 87 17.09 11.07 7.55
CA GLU A 87 15.75 11.25 8.10
C GLU A 87 15.32 12.72 7.95
N PRO A 88 14.04 13.08 8.12
CA PRO A 88 13.57 14.45 7.83
C PRO A 88 14.25 15.58 8.62
N PHE A 89 14.81 15.30 9.80
CA PHE A 89 15.47 16.30 10.65
C PHE A 89 16.87 15.88 11.14
N ASN A 90 17.31 14.67 10.80
CA ASN A 90 18.51 14.06 11.34
C ASN A 90 19.31 13.35 10.24
N LEU A 91 20.63 13.35 10.39
CA LEU A 91 21.57 12.72 9.48
C LEU A 91 22.45 11.78 10.30
N ILE A 92 22.51 10.52 9.92
CA ILE A 92 23.24 9.49 10.65
C ILE A 92 24.30 8.91 9.72
N GLU A 93 25.57 9.19 10.02
CA GLU A 93 26.72 8.64 9.31
C GLU A 93 27.15 7.32 9.94
N GLY A 94 27.68 6.41 9.11
CA GLY A 94 28.31 5.18 9.59
C GLY A 94 29.18 4.52 8.51
N SER A 95 29.90 3.49 8.93
CA SER A 95 30.82 2.73 8.06
C SER A 95 30.95 1.27 8.49
N ASP A 96 29.94 0.76 9.21
CA ASP A 96 29.88 -0.64 9.62
C ASP A 96 29.87 -1.57 8.40
N PRO A 97 30.50 -2.76 8.47
CA PRO A 97 30.50 -3.73 7.37
C PRO A 97 29.11 -4.18 6.93
N THR A 98 28.12 -4.05 7.81
CA THR A 98 26.72 -4.38 7.54
C THR A 98 25.80 -3.38 8.23
N TYR A 99 24.78 -2.92 7.53
CA TYR A 99 23.71 -2.10 8.09
C TYR A 99 22.37 -2.50 7.48
N VAL A 100 21.35 -2.67 8.33
CA VAL A 100 19.99 -3.03 7.89
C VAL A 100 19.06 -1.87 8.18
N LEU A 101 18.30 -1.45 7.16
CA LEU A 101 17.26 -0.43 7.28
C LEU A 101 15.93 -0.97 6.76
N SER A 102 14.83 -0.47 7.32
CA SER A 102 13.48 -0.73 6.84
C SER A 102 12.64 0.54 6.93
N ASN A 103 11.31 0.41 6.84
CA ASN A 103 10.37 1.54 6.82
C ASN A 103 10.16 2.14 8.22
N PHE A 104 11.24 2.65 8.80
CA PHE A 104 11.25 3.39 10.06
C PHE A 104 12.46 4.34 10.08
N CYS A 105 12.37 5.39 10.90
CA CYS A 105 13.49 6.28 11.20
C CYS A 105 14.23 5.76 12.45
N PRO A 106 15.50 5.31 12.33
CA PRO A 106 16.30 4.85 13.46
C PRO A 106 16.31 5.77 14.69
N SER A 107 16.29 7.11 14.53
CA SER A 107 16.41 8.03 15.67
C SER A 107 15.19 8.07 16.60
N ILE A 108 14.03 7.61 16.13
CA ILE A 108 12.76 7.63 16.88
C ILE A 108 12.14 6.24 17.04
N THR A 109 12.85 5.19 16.64
CA THR A 109 12.34 3.81 16.66
C THR A 109 13.29 2.95 17.47
N SER A 110 12.82 2.43 18.61
CA SER A 110 13.59 1.48 19.41
C SER A 110 13.83 0.18 18.63
N ILE A 111 14.92 -0.52 18.95
CA ILE A 111 15.25 -1.82 18.34
C ILE A 111 14.10 -2.82 18.49
N GLU A 112 13.45 -2.85 19.66
CA GLU A 112 12.29 -3.71 19.91
C GLU A 112 11.15 -3.43 18.91
N LYS A 113 10.81 -2.15 18.72
CA LYS A 113 9.78 -1.74 17.76
C LYS A 113 10.20 -2.03 16.32
N ALA A 114 11.46 -1.80 15.97
CA ALA A 114 12.01 -2.11 14.65
C ALA A 114 11.94 -3.61 14.34
N ARG A 115 12.29 -4.48 15.31
CA ARG A 115 12.17 -5.95 15.20
C ARG A 115 10.71 -6.46 15.13
N GLY A 116 9.74 -5.60 15.44
CA GLY A 116 8.33 -5.85 15.14
C GLY A 116 8.04 -5.94 13.64
N LEU A 117 8.87 -5.32 12.79
CA LEU A 117 8.80 -5.47 11.34
C LEU A 117 9.50 -6.77 10.92
N GLU A 118 8.73 -7.73 10.44
CA GLU A 118 9.21 -9.08 10.08
C GLU A 118 10.43 -9.07 9.16
N ARG A 119 10.38 -8.37 8.02
CA ARG A 119 11.53 -8.26 7.11
C ARG A 119 12.79 -7.67 7.73
N TYR A 120 12.66 -6.71 8.65
CA TYR A 120 13.81 -6.13 9.33
C TYR A 120 14.43 -7.15 10.26
N ARG A 121 13.59 -7.81 11.07
CA ARG A 121 13.99 -8.91 11.93
C ARG A 121 14.68 -10.02 11.14
N ASN A 122 14.10 -10.46 10.02
CA ASN A 122 14.67 -11.51 9.18
C ASN A 122 16.06 -11.14 8.65
N GLY A 123 16.24 -9.91 8.16
CA GLY A 123 17.55 -9.45 7.67
C GLY A 123 18.60 -9.39 8.78
N VAL A 124 18.24 -8.86 9.95
CA VAL A 124 19.14 -8.82 11.12
C VAL A 124 19.50 -10.23 11.60
N ASP A 125 18.50 -11.13 11.68
CA ASP A 125 18.70 -12.50 12.14
C ASP A 125 19.56 -13.30 11.15
N PHE A 126 19.38 -13.08 9.84
CA PHE A 126 20.22 -13.68 8.80
C PHE A 126 21.68 -13.23 8.94
N LEU A 127 21.94 -11.92 9.05
CA LEU A 127 23.31 -11.39 9.22
C LEU A 127 23.96 -11.78 10.54
N THR A 128 23.16 -12.12 11.56
CA THR A 128 23.65 -12.65 12.83
C THR A 128 23.98 -14.14 12.73
N ALA A 129 23.17 -14.91 12.00
CA ALA A 129 23.33 -16.35 11.85
C ALA A 129 24.48 -16.74 10.90
N TYR A 130 24.81 -15.88 9.94
CA TYR A 130 25.82 -16.16 8.93
C TYR A 130 26.92 -15.10 8.93
N LYS A 131 28.15 -15.51 8.64
CA LYS A 131 29.27 -14.56 8.44
C LYS A 131 28.96 -13.66 7.23
N PRO A 132 28.97 -12.33 7.38
CA PRO A 132 28.74 -11.42 6.26
C PRO A 132 29.70 -11.67 5.10
N ASP A 133 29.15 -11.63 3.88
CA ASP A 133 29.84 -11.78 2.60
C ASP A 133 29.24 -10.79 1.59
N THR A 134 30.00 -10.43 0.56
CA THR A 134 29.58 -9.55 -0.54
C THR A 134 29.32 -10.32 -1.84
N ALA A 135 29.52 -11.64 -1.84
CA ALA A 135 29.15 -12.50 -2.96
C ALA A 135 27.66 -12.33 -3.31
N LEU A 136 27.36 -12.29 -4.62
CA LEU A 136 25.99 -12.10 -5.11
C LEU A 136 25.01 -13.11 -4.49
N SER A 137 25.40 -14.38 -4.35
CA SER A 137 24.58 -15.42 -3.74
C SER A 137 24.19 -15.11 -2.28
N PHE A 138 25.12 -14.53 -1.49
CA PHE A 138 24.84 -14.13 -0.12
C PHE A 138 23.86 -12.95 -0.09
N CYS A 139 24.10 -11.92 -0.89
CA CYS A 139 23.23 -10.75 -0.99
C CYS A 139 21.83 -11.12 -1.52
N THR A 140 21.73 -12.07 -2.44
CA THR A 140 20.47 -12.63 -2.93
C THR A 140 19.72 -13.35 -1.82
N ALA A 141 20.39 -14.25 -1.09
CA ALA A 141 19.77 -14.97 0.03
C ALA A 141 19.30 -14.02 1.14
N LEU A 142 20.12 -13.02 1.50
CA LEU A 142 19.72 -11.99 2.44
C LEU A 142 18.47 -11.24 1.96
N SER A 143 18.47 -10.78 0.70
CA SER A 143 17.33 -10.06 0.11
C SER A 143 16.07 -10.91 0.09
N ASP A 144 16.20 -12.21 -0.20
CA ASP A 144 15.11 -13.17 -0.18
C ASP A 144 14.52 -13.30 1.23
N THR A 145 15.33 -13.39 2.29
CA THR A 145 14.76 -13.41 3.65
C THR A 145 13.99 -12.13 4.04
N MET A 146 14.28 -11.02 3.36
CA MET A 146 13.67 -9.70 3.63
C MET A 146 12.49 -9.37 2.70
N HIS A 147 12.17 -10.21 1.71
CA HIS A 147 11.09 -9.91 0.78
C HIS A 147 9.73 -9.94 1.48
N VAL A 148 8.76 -9.23 0.90
CA VAL A 148 7.35 -9.30 1.32
C VAL A 148 6.57 -9.97 0.22
N CYS A 149 5.77 -10.98 0.56
CA CYS A 149 4.79 -11.60 -0.32
C CYS A 149 3.50 -11.83 0.47
N ARG A 150 2.49 -10.98 0.25
CA ARG A 150 1.21 -11.04 0.97
C ARG A 150 0.30 -12.11 0.37
N LYS A 151 -0.38 -12.86 1.23
CA LYS A 151 -1.24 -14.00 0.85
C LYS A 151 -2.37 -13.63 -0.11
N ARG A 152 -3.04 -12.50 0.10
CA ARG A 152 -4.31 -12.17 -0.56
C ARG A 152 -4.20 -11.93 -2.08
N ASN A 153 -3.07 -11.43 -2.57
CA ASN A 153 -2.87 -11.16 -4.00
C ASN A 153 -1.40 -11.16 -4.45
N GLY A 154 -0.46 -11.60 -3.61
CA GLY A 154 0.97 -11.55 -3.91
C GLY A 154 1.54 -10.14 -3.91
N ASP A 155 0.79 -9.16 -3.37
CA ASP A 155 1.31 -7.80 -3.22
C ASP A 155 2.52 -7.82 -2.27
N GLY A 156 3.56 -7.07 -2.58
CA GLY A 156 4.85 -7.30 -1.96
C GLY A 156 6.03 -6.63 -2.65
N THR A 157 7.20 -7.23 -2.52
CA THR A 157 8.42 -6.73 -3.15
C THR A 157 8.31 -6.83 -4.67
N LEU A 158 8.14 -5.68 -5.34
CA LEU A 158 8.05 -5.60 -6.81
C LEU A 158 9.41 -5.71 -7.50
N LEU A 159 10.46 -5.16 -6.89
CA LEU A 159 11.81 -5.13 -7.43
C LEU A 159 12.79 -5.22 -6.27
N THR A 160 13.76 -6.12 -6.40
CA THR A 160 14.99 -6.10 -5.60
C THR A 160 16.14 -5.71 -6.51
N SER A 161 17.02 -4.86 -5.99
CA SER A 161 18.26 -4.46 -6.66
C SER A 161 19.44 -4.71 -5.72
N ILE A 162 20.47 -5.36 -6.25
CA ILE A 162 21.76 -5.56 -5.59
C ILE A 162 22.80 -4.80 -6.41
N TRP A 163 23.48 -3.86 -5.76
CA TRP A 163 24.42 -2.94 -6.39
C TRP A 163 25.85 -3.32 -5.97
N ASP A 164 26.66 -3.78 -6.92
CA ASP A 164 28.10 -3.99 -6.72
C ASP A 164 28.82 -2.70 -7.16
N THR A 165 29.15 -1.87 -6.19
CA THR A 165 29.77 -0.55 -6.39
C THR A 165 31.20 -0.61 -6.90
N GLN A 166 31.89 -1.75 -6.70
CA GLN A 166 33.27 -1.93 -7.15
C GLN A 166 33.32 -2.38 -8.61
N LYS A 167 32.38 -3.23 -9.04
CA LYS A 167 32.29 -3.70 -10.43
C LYS A 167 31.34 -2.90 -11.30
N MET A 168 30.65 -1.92 -10.71
CA MET A 168 29.61 -1.12 -11.38
C MET A 168 28.50 -2.01 -11.96
N MET A 169 28.10 -3.04 -11.21
CA MET A 169 27.08 -4.00 -11.63
C MET A 169 25.79 -3.79 -10.84
N VAL A 170 24.67 -3.95 -11.54
CA VAL A 170 23.33 -3.91 -10.96
C VAL A 170 22.65 -5.23 -11.26
N HIS A 171 22.28 -5.98 -10.22
CA HIS A 171 21.55 -7.22 -10.34
C HIS A 171 20.10 -7.00 -9.89
N LEU A 172 19.17 -7.23 -10.80
CA LEU A 172 17.75 -7.05 -10.55
C LEU A 172 17.04 -8.40 -10.42
N TYR A 173 16.13 -8.46 -9.47
CA TYR A 173 15.16 -9.54 -9.29
C TYR A 173 13.76 -8.94 -9.30
N PHE A 174 12.83 -9.58 -10.00
CA PHE A 174 11.50 -9.02 -10.20
C PHE A 174 10.46 -9.82 -9.44
N TYR A 175 9.58 -9.11 -8.75
CA TYR A 175 8.40 -9.64 -8.07
C TYR A 175 8.71 -10.82 -7.13
N HIS A 176 9.59 -10.57 -6.14
CA HIS A 176 10.05 -11.53 -5.13
C HIS A 176 10.44 -12.91 -5.67
N ASN A 177 10.83 -12.99 -6.94
CA ASN A 177 11.38 -14.19 -7.57
C ASN A 177 12.91 -14.04 -7.63
N TYR A 178 13.60 -14.86 -6.86
CA TYR A 178 15.06 -14.86 -6.77
C TYR A 178 15.74 -15.91 -7.64
N ASP A 179 14.98 -16.66 -8.44
CA ASP A 179 15.50 -17.70 -9.34
C ASP A 179 16.08 -17.10 -10.63
N HIS A 180 15.62 -15.91 -11.02
CA HIS A 180 16.03 -15.23 -12.26
C HIS A 180 16.57 -13.84 -11.95
N ALA A 181 17.84 -13.63 -12.24
CA ALA A 181 18.50 -12.33 -12.15
C ALA A 181 18.71 -11.73 -13.54
N VAL A 182 18.45 -10.43 -13.69
CA VAL A 182 18.87 -9.65 -14.85
C VAL A 182 19.97 -8.69 -14.41
N SER A 183 21.12 -8.74 -15.07
CA SER A 183 22.31 -7.98 -14.66
C SER A 183 22.68 -6.92 -15.68
N PHE A 184 22.99 -5.72 -15.21
CA PHE A 184 23.47 -4.61 -16.02
C PHE A 184 24.84 -4.17 -15.56
N ASN A 185 25.71 -3.81 -16.51
CA ASN A 185 26.93 -3.08 -16.23
C ASN A 185 26.63 -1.59 -16.45
N LEU A 186 26.76 -0.77 -15.41
CA LEU A 186 26.32 0.62 -15.43
C LEU A 186 27.06 1.44 -16.50
N THR A 187 28.39 1.29 -16.60
CA THR A 187 29.20 2.00 -17.59
C THR A 187 28.76 1.67 -19.02
N LYS A 188 28.49 0.40 -19.31
CA LYS A 188 27.98 -0.02 -20.63
C LYS A 188 26.57 0.51 -20.90
N GLU A 189 25.74 0.62 -19.87
CA GLU A 189 24.37 1.14 -20.03
C GLU A 189 24.38 2.65 -20.30
N LEU A 190 25.16 3.41 -19.52
CA LEU A 190 25.29 4.86 -19.69
C LEU A 190 25.92 5.25 -21.03
N ALA A 191 26.84 4.43 -21.56
CA ALA A 191 27.43 4.64 -22.89
C ALA A 191 26.41 4.59 -24.05
N LYS A 192 25.19 4.07 -23.83
CA LYS A 192 24.10 4.08 -24.82
C LYS A 192 23.37 5.43 -24.90
N GLY A 193 23.73 6.39 -24.04
CA GLY A 193 23.03 7.68 -23.91
C GLY A 193 21.70 7.55 -23.17
N ASP A 194 20.91 8.62 -23.17
CA ASP A 194 19.64 8.67 -22.44
C ASP A 194 18.60 7.68 -22.98
N HIS A 195 18.18 6.74 -22.14
CA HIS A 195 17.12 5.79 -22.49
C HIS A 195 16.39 5.29 -21.24
N ARG A 196 15.30 4.53 -21.44
CA ARG A 196 14.49 3.95 -20.36
C ARG A 196 14.19 2.50 -20.69
N LEU A 197 14.25 1.66 -19.68
CA LEU A 197 13.95 0.24 -19.77
C LEU A 197 12.73 -0.09 -18.92
N ARG A 198 11.80 -0.88 -19.46
CA ARG A 198 10.71 -1.46 -18.67
C ARG A 198 11.21 -2.77 -18.06
N VAL A 199 11.52 -2.73 -16.76
CA VAL A 199 12.12 -3.86 -16.02
C VAL A 199 11.40 -5.18 -16.28
N ALA A 200 10.06 -5.20 -16.20
CA ALA A 200 9.25 -6.40 -16.40
C ALA A 200 9.49 -7.12 -17.74
N ASN A 201 9.92 -6.41 -18.80
CA ASN A 201 10.16 -7.02 -20.11
C ASN A 201 11.40 -7.94 -20.14
N PHE A 202 12.26 -7.88 -19.12
CA PHE A 202 13.48 -8.68 -19.04
C PHE A 202 13.32 -9.96 -18.22
N PHE A 203 12.15 -10.16 -17.60
CA PHE A 203 11.88 -11.29 -16.72
C PHE A 203 10.86 -12.24 -17.36
N PRO A 204 10.89 -13.53 -17.01
CA PRO A 204 9.85 -14.47 -17.43
C PRO A 204 8.49 -14.06 -16.87
N ALA A 205 7.43 -14.55 -17.51
CA ALA A 205 6.07 -14.34 -17.02
C ALA A 205 5.92 -14.91 -15.60
N ASN A 206 5.35 -14.10 -14.70
CA ASN A 206 5.07 -14.50 -13.33
C ASN A 206 3.54 -14.52 -13.12
N PRO A 207 2.90 -15.69 -12.92
CA PRO A 207 1.45 -15.80 -12.80
C PRO A 207 0.85 -14.96 -11.67
N GLU A 208 1.59 -14.79 -10.58
CA GLU A 208 1.15 -13.99 -9.44
C GLU A 208 1.20 -12.48 -9.74
N PHE A 209 2.27 -12.03 -10.40
CA PHE A 209 2.35 -10.66 -10.90
C PHE A 209 1.23 -10.36 -11.91
N GLU A 210 0.97 -11.27 -12.85
CA GLU A 210 -0.12 -11.12 -13.81
C GLU A 210 -1.48 -11.04 -13.12
N ARG A 211 -1.70 -11.81 -12.05
CA ARG A 211 -2.90 -11.70 -11.21
C ARG A 211 -3.00 -10.31 -10.58
N LEU A 212 -1.91 -9.79 -10.01
CA LEU A 212 -1.87 -8.45 -9.40
C LEU A 212 -2.16 -7.34 -10.41
N VAL A 213 -1.55 -7.40 -11.61
CA VAL A 213 -1.79 -6.44 -12.70
C VAL A 213 -3.25 -6.44 -13.15
N ASN A 214 -3.88 -7.62 -13.16
CA ASN A 214 -5.27 -7.78 -13.58
C ASN A 214 -6.29 -7.58 -12.45
N TYR A 215 -5.84 -7.43 -11.20
CA TYR A 215 -6.71 -7.22 -10.04
C TYR A 215 -7.34 -5.82 -10.05
N LYS A 216 -8.67 -5.75 -10.15
CA LYS A 216 -9.42 -4.50 -10.35
C LYS A 216 -9.89 -3.94 -9.01
N THR A 217 -9.45 -2.72 -8.70
CA THR A 217 -9.86 -1.98 -7.52
C THR A 217 -10.42 -0.61 -7.92
N PRO A 218 -11.16 0.07 -7.03
CA PRO A 218 -11.54 1.47 -7.24
C PRO A 218 -10.36 2.44 -7.41
N PHE A 219 -9.11 2.01 -7.19
CA PHE A 219 -7.91 2.83 -7.31
C PHE A 219 -7.23 2.71 -8.68
N ASN A 220 -7.38 1.57 -9.36
CA ASN A 220 -6.85 1.39 -10.73
C ASN A 220 -7.95 1.37 -11.80
N ARG A 221 -9.24 1.33 -11.41
CA ARG A 221 -10.40 1.44 -12.30
C ARG A 221 -11.39 2.48 -11.77
N PRO A 222 -11.31 3.76 -12.23
CA PRO A 222 -12.16 4.85 -11.73
C PRO A 222 -13.66 4.56 -11.79
N ILE A 223 -14.12 3.80 -12.80
CA ILE A 223 -15.52 3.40 -12.92
C ILE A 223 -16.03 2.63 -11.68
N LEU A 224 -15.20 1.79 -11.07
CA LEU A 224 -15.58 1.06 -9.85
C LEU A 224 -15.78 2.02 -8.68
N ARG A 225 -14.95 3.07 -8.57
CA ARG A 225 -15.11 4.10 -7.53
C ARG A 225 -16.42 4.89 -7.71
N VAL A 226 -16.75 5.26 -8.94
CA VAL A 226 -18.01 5.93 -9.27
C VAL A 226 -19.20 5.02 -8.97
N LEU A 227 -19.13 3.73 -9.34
CA LEU A 227 -20.16 2.76 -9.01
C LEU A 227 -20.36 2.60 -7.50
N LEU A 228 -19.29 2.55 -6.70
CA LEU A 228 -19.39 2.54 -5.24
C LEU A 228 -20.11 3.78 -4.70
N ALA A 229 -19.75 4.97 -5.18
CA ALA A 229 -20.37 6.22 -4.76
C ALA A 229 -21.86 6.30 -5.14
N MET A 230 -22.22 5.94 -6.39
CA MET A 230 -23.61 5.91 -6.85
C MET A 230 -24.44 4.89 -6.07
N THR A 231 -23.89 3.70 -5.82
CA THR A 231 -24.53 2.65 -5.01
C THR A 231 -24.78 3.16 -3.59
N GLY A 232 -23.77 3.79 -2.96
CA GLY A 232 -23.90 4.38 -1.63
C GLY A 232 -24.95 5.49 -1.56
N GLY A 233 -24.99 6.39 -2.55
CA GLY A 233 -26.00 7.44 -2.65
C GLY A 233 -27.42 6.88 -2.82
N LEU A 234 -27.57 5.85 -3.67
CA LEU A 234 -28.86 5.20 -3.89
C LEU A 234 -29.35 4.49 -2.63
N LEU A 235 -28.49 3.76 -1.91
CA LEU A 235 -28.83 3.14 -0.63
C LEU A 235 -29.28 4.16 0.40
N MET A 236 -28.64 5.33 0.45
CA MET A 236 -29.01 6.41 1.36
C MET A 236 -30.40 7.00 1.03
N LEU A 237 -30.72 7.18 -0.26
CA LEU A 237 -32.06 7.58 -0.69
C LEU A 237 -33.12 6.54 -0.31
N ILE A 238 -32.82 5.25 -0.51
CA ILE A 238 -33.71 4.15 -0.12
C ILE A 238 -33.92 4.12 1.40
N SER A 239 -32.88 4.36 2.21
CA SER A 239 -33.00 4.48 3.66
C SER A 239 -33.93 5.61 4.07
N LEU A 240 -33.82 6.79 3.45
CA LEU A 240 -34.73 7.91 3.73
C LEU A 240 -36.18 7.54 3.43
N VAL A 241 -36.43 6.87 2.30
CA VAL A 241 -37.76 6.37 1.96
C VAL A 241 -38.29 5.40 3.03
N TRP A 242 -37.49 4.45 3.49
CA TRP A 242 -37.85 3.52 4.58
C TRP A 242 -38.18 4.22 5.89
N ILE A 243 -37.37 5.21 6.28
CA ILE A 243 -37.59 6.01 7.48
C ILE A 243 -38.89 6.82 7.36
N ILE A 244 -39.14 7.46 6.22
CA ILE A 244 -40.38 8.23 5.98
C ILE A 244 -41.60 7.31 6.05
N ILE A 245 -41.58 6.15 5.39
CA ILE A 245 -42.68 5.17 5.41
C ILE A 245 -42.95 4.68 6.83
N TYR A 246 -41.89 4.44 7.62
CA TYR A 246 -42.01 4.07 9.03
C TYR A 246 -42.79 5.12 9.83
N PHE A 247 -42.42 6.41 9.72
CA PHE A 247 -43.10 7.48 10.44
C PHE A 247 -44.55 7.67 10.00
N ILE A 248 -44.85 7.48 8.71
CA ILE A 248 -46.23 7.57 8.17
C ILE A 248 -47.10 6.40 8.67
N ASN A 249 -46.55 5.20 8.80
CA ASN A 249 -47.33 3.97 9.08
C ASN A 249 -47.15 3.43 10.50
N ARG A 250 -46.80 4.28 11.49
CA ARG A 250 -46.44 3.90 12.87
C ARG A 250 -47.33 2.84 13.55
N LYS A 251 -48.61 2.72 13.16
CA LYS A 251 -49.58 1.75 13.72
C LYS A 251 -49.38 0.28 13.27
N LYS A 252 -48.46 -0.03 12.33
CA LYS A 252 -48.17 -1.42 11.87
C LYS A 252 -46.81 -1.90 12.36
N GLU A 253 -46.75 -2.40 13.59
CA GLU A 253 -45.51 -2.61 14.35
C GLU A 253 -44.47 -3.53 13.67
N GLU A 254 -44.86 -4.72 13.22
CA GLU A 254 -43.91 -5.72 12.65
C GLU A 254 -43.32 -5.30 11.30
N VAL A 255 -44.15 -4.72 10.42
CA VAL A 255 -43.70 -4.21 9.12
C VAL A 255 -42.72 -3.06 9.27
N ASN A 256 -42.95 -2.22 10.27
CA ASN A 256 -42.16 -1.03 10.55
C ASN A 256 -40.77 -1.37 11.09
N LYS A 257 -40.64 -2.43 11.90
CA LYS A 257 -39.34 -2.93 12.40
C LYS A 257 -38.41 -3.35 11.25
N LEU A 258 -38.94 -4.08 10.26
CA LEU A 258 -38.18 -4.49 9.08
C LEU A 258 -37.62 -3.30 8.27
N LEU A 259 -38.43 -2.26 8.07
CA LEU A 259 -38.03 -1.09 7.29
C LEU A 259 -36.92 -0.29 7.97
N ILE A 260 -37.01 -0.09 9.29
CA ILE A 260 -35.93 0.55 10.07
C ILE A 260 -34.67 -0.31 10.03
N PHE A 261 -34.79 -1.61 10.22
CA PHE A 261 -33.63 -2.51 10.19
C PHE A 261 -32.89 -2.44 8.84
N LYS A 262 -33.64 -2.47 7.72
CA LYS A 262 -33.08 -2.29 6.37
C LYS A 262 -32.46 -0.91 6.16
N ALA A 263 -33.08 0.16 6.67
CA ALA A 263 -32.50 1.49 6.63
C ALA A 263 -31.15 1.54 7.37
N GLY A 264 -31.05 0.86 8.51
CA GLY A 264 -29.80 0.69 9.27
C GLY A 264 -28.72 -0.04 8.47
N ILE A 265 -29.05 -1.21 7.87
CA ILE A 265 -28.12 -1.95 7.01
C ILE A 265 -27.65 -1.10 5.83
N ASN A 266 -28.57 -0.40 5.17
CA ASN A 266 -28.23 0.48 4.04
C ASN A 266 -27.28 1.60 4.46
N MET A 267 -27.49 2.24 5.62
CA MET A 267 -26.59 3.28 6.12
C MET A 267 -25.20 2.74 6.44
N LEU A 268 -25.12 1.56 7.08
CA LEU A 268 -23.85 0.90 7.35
C LEU A 268 -23.13 0.48 6.07
N LEU A 269 -23.86 -0.06 5.08
CA LEU A 269 -23.31 -0.40 3.77
C LEU A 269 -22.83 0.85 3.04
N THR A 270 -23.59 1.94 3.03
CA THR A 270 -23.14 3.22 2.45
C THR A 270 -21.83 3.69 3.07
N PHE A 271 -21.72 3.65 4.41
CA PHE A 271 -20.49 3.98 5.11
C PHE A 271 -19.33 3.06 4.71
N TYR A 272 -19.59 1.75 4.59
CA TYR A 272 -18.58 0.79 4.16
C TYR A 272 -18.12 1.01 2.71
N LEU A 273 -19.04 1.30 1.79
CA LEU A 273 -18.71 1.61 0.39
C LEU A 273 -17.85 2.90 0.30
N PHE A 274 -18.11 3.88 1.17
CA PHE A 274 -17.25 5.07 1.29
C PHE A 274 -15.83 4.71 1.75
N ILE A 275 -15.69 3.84 2.77
CA ILE A 275 -14.39 3.34 3.23
C ILE A 275 -13.65 2.64 2.09
N LEU A 276 -14.33 1.74 1.37
CA LEU A 276 -13.79 1.05 0.20
C LEU A 276 -13.34 2.01 -0.92
N ALA A 277 -14.06 3.10 -1.13
CA ALA A 277 -13.70 4.10 -2.14
C ALA A 277 -12.50 4.98 -1.76
N THR A 278 -12.14 5.04 -0.48
CA THR A 278 -11.16 6.00 0.07
C THR A 278 -9.91 5.36 0.67
N ASN A 279 -9.90 4.05 0.91
CA ASN A 279 -8.78 3.34 1.56
C ASN A 279 -8.22 2.23 0.65
N ILE A 280 -7.08 2.47 0.00
CA ILE A 280 -6.44 1.53 -0.92
C ILE A 280 -5.93 0.25 -0.24
N ASN A 281 -5.47 0.35 1.01
CA ASN A 281 -4.86 -0.76 1.74
C ASN A 281 -5.84 -1.94 1.96
N ILE A 282 -7.15 -1.68 1.99
CA ILE A 282 -8.17 -2.73 2.21
C ILE A 282 -8.12 -3.83 1.15
N TYR A 283 -7.67 -3.52 -0.06
CA TYR A 283 -7.64 -4.44 -1.19
C TYR A 283 -6.39 -5.33 -1.22
N TYR A 284 -5.34 -4.96 -0.49
CA TYR A 284 -4.02 -5.60 -0.55
C TYR A 284 -3.56 -6.21 0.78
N PHE A 285 -4.15 -5.80 1.90
CA PHE A 285 -3.88 -6.36 3.22
C PHE A 285 -4.91 -7.44 3.58
N ASP A 286 -4.55 -8.35 4.47
CA ASP A 286 -5.41 -9.46 4.89
C ASP A 286 -6.68 -8.96 5.61
N ALA A 287 -7.77 -9.71 5.48
CA ALA A 287 -9.00 -9.48 6.24
C ALA A 287 -8.94 -10.25 7.59
N PRO A 288 -9.48 -9.72 8.70
CA PRO A 288 -9.96 -8.35 8.86
C PRO A 288 -8.79 -7.36 8.89
N TYR A 289 -8.85 -6.33 8.05
CA TYR A 289 -7.78 -5.33 7.97
C TYR A 289 -7.75 -4.43 9.20
N GLN A 290 -6.56 -3.96 9.56
CA GLN A 290 -6.35 -3.00 10.64
C GLN A 290 -5.85 -1.67 10.09
N HIS A 291 -6.51 -0.58 10.50
CA HIS A 291 -6.07 0.77 10.19
C HIS A 291 -5.34 1.40 11.37
N PHE A 292 -4.10 1.80 11.14
CA PHE A 292 -3.18 2.32 12.17
C PHE A 292 -3.71 3.55 12.94
N GLN A 293 -4.47 4.43 12.28
CA GLN A 293 -5.00 5.66 12.87
C GLN A 293 -6.48 5.62 13.26
N SER A 294 -7.25 4.62 12.81
CA SER A 294 -8.73 4.69 12.91
C SER A 294 -9.33 3.36 13.32
N ARG A 295 -9.75 3.30 14.59
CA ARG A 295 -10.49 2.15 15.14
C ARG A 295 -11.80 1.89 14.40
N LEU A 296 -12.45 2.95 13.89
CA LEU A 296 -13.70 2.85 13.14
C LEU A 296 -13.47 2.15 11.79
N ILE A 297 -12.39 2.49 11.08
CA ILE A 297 -12.03 1.81 9.84
C ILE A 297 -11.68 0.35 10.15
N SER A 298 -10.90 0.06 11.19
CA SER A 298 -10.62 -1.33 11.59
C SER A 298 -11.89 -2.12 11.93
N ALA A 299 -12.84 -1.53 12.67
CA ALA A 299 -14.11 -2.19 13.00
C ALA A 299 -14.98 -2.48 11.75
N SER A 300 -14.87 -1.65 10.71
CA SER A 300 -15.60 -1.85 9.47
C SER A 300 -15.18 -3.10 8.70
N ALA A 301 -14.00 -3.68 8.99
CA ALA A 301 -13.50 -4.89 8.34
C ALA A 301 -14.42 -6.11 8.52
N TYR A 302 -15.27 -6.11 9.56
CA TYR A 302 -16.24 -7.19 9.82
C TYR A 302 -17.58 -7.00 9.09
N PHE A 303 -17.82 -5.82 8.52
CA PHE A 303 -19.08 -5.51 7.87
C PHE A 303 -19.45 -6.45 6.70
N PRO A 304 -18.52 -6.88 5.82
CA PRO A 304 -18.82 -7.87 4.79
C PRO A 304 -19.49 -9.13 5.35
N VAL A 305 -18.90 -9.71 6.41
CA VAL A 305 -19.42 -10.93 7.06
C VAL A 305 -20.77 -10.67 7.72
N LEU A 306 -20.93 -9.53 8.40
CA LEU A 306 -22.21 -9.14 8.99
C LEU A 306 -23.31 -9.00 7.91
N LEU A 307 -22.99 -8.37 6.77
CA LEU A 307 -23.92 -8.25 5.65
C LEU A 307 -24.30 -9.64 5.11
N LEU A 308 -23.33 -10.53 4.91
CA LEU A 308 -23.55 -11.89 4.43
C LEU A 308 -24.49 -12.67 5.38
N LEU A 309 -24.22 -12.64 6.69
CA LEU A 309 -25.07 -13.28 7.70
C LEU A 309 -26.48 -12.66 7.76
N SER A 310 -26.59 -11.35 7.50
CA SER A 310 -27.88 -10.65 7.51
C SER A 310 -28.78 -10.99 6.31
N ILE A 311 -28.25 -11.57 5.22
CA ILE A 311 -29.05 -11.88 4.02
C ILE A 311 -30.19 -12.84 4.33
N PHE A 312 -29.91 -13.91 5.07
CA PHE A 312 -30.93 -14.92 5.38
C PHE A 312 -32.13 -14.34 6.16
N PRO A 313 -31.96 -13.65 7.30
CA PRO A 313 -33.09 -13.03 7.99
C PRO A 313 -33.77 -11.95 7.14
N VAL A 314 -33.02 -11.18 6.34
CA VAL A 314 -33.59 -10.19 5.42
C VAL A 314 -34.51 -10.85 4.38
N LEU A 315 -34.11 -11.99 3.81
CA LEU A 315 -34.92 -12.76 2.87
C LEU A 315 -36.19 -13.30 3.51
N LEU A 316 -36.09 -13.91 4.70
CA LEU A 316 -37.23 -14.44 5.44
C LEU A 316 -38.26 -13.35 5.76
N TRP A 317 -37.81 -12.22 6.31
CA TRP A 317 -38.70 -11.10 6.62
C TRP A 317 -39.30 -10.46 5.37
N THR A 318 -38.57 -10.41 4.25
CA THR A 318 -39.10 -9.91 2.98
C THR A 318 -40.18 -10.86 2.44
N ALA A 319 -39.99 -12.17 2.54
CA ALA A 319 -41.00 -13.16 2.15
C ALA A 319 -42.27 -13.08 3.03
N GLN A 320 -42.10 -12.88 4.35
CA GLN A 320 -43.21 -12.63 5.26
C GLN A 320 -43.97 -11.35 4.89
N TYR A 321 -43.26 -10.27 4.53
CA TYR A 321 -43.86 -9.03 4.08
C TYR A 321 -44.77 -9.25 2.85
N PHE A 322 -44.32 -10.03 1.86
CA PHE A 322 -45.14 -10.34 0.67
C PHE A 322 -46.41 -11.11 1.00
N ARG A 323 -46.35 -12.03 1.96
CA ARG A 323 -47.54 -12.78 2.43
C ARG A 323 -48.56 -11.86 3.08
N MET A 324 -48.11 -10.84 3.82
CA MET A 324 -48.99 -9.96 4.60
C MET A 324 -49.50 -8.73 3.83
N ASN A 325 -48.76 -8.22 2.83
CA ASN A 325 -49.05 -6.95 2.16
C ASN A 325 -49.14 -7.06 0.62
N GLN A 326 -50.04 -7.92 0.12
CA GLN A 326 -50.24 -8.17 -1.32
C GLN A 326 -50.62 -6.92 -2.17
N LYS A 327 -50.98 -5.78 -1.56
CA LYS A 327 -51.58 -4.63 -2.28
C LYS A 327 -50.62 -3.51 -2.70
N LYS A 328 -49.35 -3.46 -2.26
CA LYS A 328 -48.42 -2.36 -2.60
C LYS A 328 -47.26 -2.84 -3.49
N SER A 329 -47.45 -2.71 -4.80
CA SER A 329 -46.49 -3.17 -5.82
C SER A 329 -45.11 -2.47 -5.74
N TRP A 330 -45.07 -1.15 -5.52
CA TRP A 330 -43.80 -0.42 -5.57
C TRP A 330 -42.87 -0.65 -4.37
N ILE A 331 -43.41 -0.80 -3.14
CA ILE A 331 -42.60 -1.14 -1.95
C ILE A 331 -41.99 -2.53 -2.13
N SER A 332 -42.78 -3.44 -2.70
CA SER A 332 -42.35 -4.79 -3.02
C SER A 332 -41.17 -4.80 -3.99
N SER A 333 -41.27 -4.03 -5.08
CA SER A 333 -40.16 -3.85 -6.04
C SER A 333 -38.92 -3.25 -5.38
N LEU A 334 -39.08 -2.25 -4.51
CA LEU A 334 -37.96 -1.59 -3.85
C LEU A 334 -37.26 -2.52 -2.82
N LEU A 335 -38.02 -3.40 -2.16
CA LEU A 335 -37.45 -4.44 -1.27
C LEU A 335 -36.61 -5.46 -2.04
N VAL A 336 -37.11 -5.94 -3.20
CA VAL A 336 -36.36 -6.86 -4.07
C VAL A 336 -35.10 -6.18 -4.61
N PHE A 337 -35.24 -4.95 -5.10
CA PHE A 337 -34.11 -4.17 -5.59
C PHE A 337 -33.03 -3.98 -4.52
N ASN A 338 -33.41 -3.70 -3.28
CA ASN A 338 -32.47 -3.55 -2.17
C ASN A 338 -31.72 -4.87 -1.86
N ILE A 339 -32.38 -6.03 -1.98
CA ILE A 339 -31.74 -7.34 -1.82
C ILE A 339 -30.74 -7.59 -2.96
N LEU A 340 -31.10 -7.28 -4.21
CA LEU A 340 -30.18 -7.40 -5.34
C LEU A 340 -28.92 -6.55 -5.14
N MET A 341 -29.08 -5.32 -4.62
CA MET A 341 -27.95 -4.46 -4.27
C MET A 341 -27.02 -5.10 -3.22
N TYR A 342 -27.57 -5.77 -2.21
CA TYR A 342 -26.76 -6.48 -1.22
C TYR A 342 -26.02 -7.67 -1.83
N LEU A 343 -26.68 -8.44 -2.69
CA LEU A 343 -26.05 -9.59 -3.36
C LEU A 343 -24.91 -9.15 -4.29
N VAL A 344 -25.09 -8.05 -5.03
CA VAL A 344 -24.03 -7.44 -5.84
C VAL A 344 -22.86 -6.98 -4.96
N ALA A 345 -23.15 -6.33 -3.82
CA ALA A 345 -22.11 -5.91 -2.86
C ALA A 345 -21.34 -7.13 -2.31
N ILE A 346 -22.03 -8.20 -1.91
CA ILE A 346 -21.43 -9.45 -1.43
C ILE A 346 -20.55 -10.08 -2.52
N GLY A 347 -21.01 -10.13 -3.76
CA GLY A 347 -20.20 -10.62 -4.89
C GLY A 347 -18.92 -9.80 -5.08
N GLY A 348 -19.00 -8.47 -4.98
CA GLY A 348 -17.83 -7.59 -4.98
C GLY A 348 -16.89 -7.84 -3.79
N PHE A 349 -17.44 -8.04 -2.60
CA PHE A 349 -16.65 -8.34 -1.40
C PHE A 349 -15.92 -9.68 -1.50
N HIS A 350 -16.57 -10.68 -2.09
CA HIS A 350 -15.94 -11.97 -2.38
C HIS A 350 -14.80 -11.82 -3.39
N TYR A 351 -15.03 -11.12 -4.50
CA TYR A 351 -13.98 -10.85 -5.48
C TYR A 351 -12.75 -10.16 -4.87
N TRP A 352 -12.97 -9.23 -3.94
CA TRP A 352 -11.87 -8.57 -3.25
C TRP A 352 -11.24 -9.43 -2.15
N GLY A 353 -11.81 -10.57 -1.73
CA GLY A 353 -11.28 -11.40 -0.63
C GLY A 353 -11.59 -10.85 0.77
N LEU A 354 -12.71 -10.13 0.93
CA LEU A 354 -13.08 -9.49 2.20
C LEU A 354 -13.75 -10.45 3.21
N PHE A 355 -13.85 -11.73 2.88
CA PHE A 355 -14.41 -12.77 3.74
C PHE A 355 -13.36 -13.67 4.40
N ASP A 356 -12.08 -13.51 4.04
CA ASP A 356 -10.98 -14.38 4.48
C ASP A 356 -10.52 -14.03 5.90
N ILE A 357 -11.45 -14.07 6.87
CA ILE A 357 -11.25 -13.63 8.26
C ILE A 357 -10.73 -14.72 9.21
N VAL A 358 -10.52 -15.94 8.71
CA VAL A 358 -10.00 -17.08 9.50
C VAL A 358 -8.76 -17.61 8.78
N HIS A 359 -7.60 -17.46 9.43
CA HIS A 359 -6.33 -18.05 9.02
C HIS A 359 -5.73 -18.85 10.16
#